data_AF-A0A8G2L7Y3-F1
#
_entry.id   AF-A0A8G2L7Y3-F1
#
_cell.length_a   1.000
_cell.length_b   1.000
_cell.length_c   1.000
_cell.angle_alpha   90.00
_cell.angle_beta   90.00
_cell.angle_gamma   90.00
#
_symmetry.space_group_name_H-M   'P 1'
#
loop_
_entity.id
_entity.type
_entity.pdbx_description
1 polymer ?
#
loop_
_entity_poly.entity_id
_entity_poly.type
_entity_poly.pdbx_seq_one_letter_code
_entity_poly.pdbx_strand_id
1 'polypeptide(L)' 'MKRICPGCGSVFECNGLSCWCSGIKIKREKINMLSLISDSCFCPDCLRKLI' A
#
# COMPACT_ATOMS: atom_id res chain seq x y z
N MET A 1 -8.61 4.52 -9.49
CA MET A 1 -9.72 3.84 -8.78
C MET A 1 -9.56 4.10 -7.29
N LYS A 2 -10.62 4.51 -6.59
CA LYS A 2 -10.56 4.77 -5.14
C LYS A 2 -10.60 3.44 -4.37
N ARG A 3 -9.76 3.30 -3.36
CA ARG A 3 -9.67 2.14 -2.45
C ARG A 3 -9.60 2.61 -1.01
N ILE A 4 -9.96 1.73 -0.08
CA ILE A 4 -9.85 1.98 1.37
C ILE A 4 -8.60 1.29 1.88
N CYS A 5 -7.77 2.03 2.61
CA CYS A 5 -6.55 1.50 3.21
C CYS A 5 -6.91 0.60 4.41
N PRO A 6 -6.49 -0.67 4.42
CA PRO A 6 -6.74 -1.57 5.55
C PRO A 6 -5.97 -1.16 6.82
N GLY A 7 -4.87 -0.39 6.68
CA GLY A 7 -4.05 0.06 7.81
C GLY A 7 -4.56 1.30 8.54
N CYS A 8 -5.38 2.15 7.89
CA CYS A 8 -5.84 3.41 8.50
C CYS A 8 -7.27 3.83 8.14
N GLY A 9 -7.97 3.07 7.28
CA GLY A 9 -9.33 3.38 6.83
C GLY A 9 -9.43 4.54 5.82
N SER A 10 -8.32 5.20 5.48
CA SER A 10 -8.34 6.32 4.54
C SER A 10 -8.67 5.88 3.12
N VAL A 11 -9.49 6.68 2.43
CA VAL A 11 -9.73 6.52 1.00
C VAL A 11 -8.56 7.10 0.23
N PHE A 12 -7.98 6.33 -0.68
CA PHE A 12 -6.86 6.75 -1.52
C PHE A 12 -7.04 6.25 -2.95
N GLU A 13 -6.33 6.85 -3.90
CA GLU A 13 -6.35 6.40 -5.28
C GLU A 13 -5.26 5.37 -5.55
N CYS A 14 -5.66 4.25 -6.13
CA CYS A 14 -4.76 3.23 -6.64
C CYS A 14 -5.17 2.86 -8.07
N ASN A 15 -4.23 2.98 -9.01
CA ASN A 15 -4.45 2.69 -10.43
C ASN A 15 -3.80 1.36 -10.86
N GLY A 16 -3.62 0.42 -9.92
CA GLY A 16 -3.03 -0.90 -10.19
C GLY A 16 -1.60 -0.78 -10.73
N LEU A 17 -1.37 -1.26 -11.96
CA LEU A 17 -0.08 -1.24 -12.64
C LEU A 17 0.50 0.17 -12.81
N SER A 18 -0.35 1.18 -13.00
CA SER A 18 0.05 2.60 -13.14
C SER A 18 -0.13 3.39 -11.84
N CYS A 19 -0.16 2.72 -10.68
CA CYS A 19 -0.27 3.39 -9.40
C CYS A 19 1.05 4.09 -9.02
N TRP A 20 0.96 5.18 -8.28
CA TRP A 20 2.11 5.89 -7.67
C TRP A 20 2.97 4.97 -6.79
N CYS A 21 2.41 3.87 -6.25
CA CYS A 21 3.15 2.93 -5.42
C CYS A 21 4.14 2.05 -6.22
N SER A 22 4.04 2.00 -7.55
CA SER A 22 4.93 1.21 -8.41
C SER A 22 6.41 1.59 -8.30
N GLY A 23 6.71 2.85 -7.97
CA GLY A 23 8.07 3.33 -7.77
C GLY A 23 8.59 3.21 -6.34
N ILE A 24 7.77 2.75 -5.38
CA ILE A 24 8.16 2.71 -3.97
C ILE A 24 8.94 1.43 -3.67
N LYS A 25 10.19 1.60 -3.25
CA LYS A 25 11.02 0.51 -2.74
C LYS A 25 10.72 0.27 -1.27
N ILE A 26 9.97 -0.78 -0.98
CA ILE A 26 9.69 -1.24 0.38
C ILE A 26 10.63 -2.41 0.68
N LYS A 27 11.12 -2.53 1.93
CA LYS A 27 11.88 -3.70 2.36
C LYS A 27 11.03 -4.98 2.21
N ARG A 28 11.64 -6.05 1.69
CA ARG A 28 10.96 -7.32 1.38
C ARG A 28 10.23 -7.92 2.60
N GLU A 29 10.81 -7.80 3.78
CA GLU A 29 10.20 -8.24 5.05
C GLU A 29 8.87 -7.53 5.34
N LYS A 30 8.79 -6.22 5.04
CA LYS A 30 7.56 -5.45 5.20
C LYS A 30 6.53 -5.80 4.14
N ILE A 31 6.94 -6.08 2.90
CA ILE A 31 6.04 -6.55 1.84
C ILE A 31 5.37 -7.86 2.24
N ASN A 32 6.15 -8.84 2.72
CA ASN A 32 5.61 -10.11 3.19
C ASN A 32 4.60 -9.91 4.32
N MET A 33 4.89 -9.01 5.26
CA MET A 33 3.96 -8.67 6.34
C MET A 33 2.66 -8.06 5.80
N LEU A 34 2.72 -7.15 4.82
CA LEU A 34 1.53 -6.56 4.21
C LEU A 34 0.68 -7.63 3.50
N SER A 35 1.31 -8.53 2.74
CA SER A 35 0.63 -9.63 2.05
C SER A 35 -0.01 -10.65 2.99
N LEU A 36 0.51 -10.81 4.21
CA LEU A 36 -0.10 -11.67 5.24
C LEU A 36 -1.31 -11.01 5.91
N ILE A 37 -1.31 -9.68 6.02
CA ILE A 37 -2.35 -8.93 6.75
C ILE A 37 -3.53 -8.59 5.84
N SER A 38 -3.31 -8.38 4.53
CA SER A 38 -4.37 -7.94 3.63
C SER A 38 -4.01 -8.12 2.14
N ASP A 39 -4.95 -8.65 1.36
CA ASP A 39 -4.92 -8.65 -0.13
C ASP A 39 -5.21 -7.27 -0.77
N SER A 40 -5.56 -6.28 0.04
CA SER A 40 -5.82 -4.91 -0.42
C SER A 40 -4.57 -4.02 -0.42
N CYS A 41 -4.58 -3.01 -1.29
CA CYS A 41 -3.51 -2.00 -1.37
C CYS A 41 -3.52 -1.08 -0.14
N PHE A 42 -2.34 -0.55 0.22
CA PHE A 42 -2.17 0.44 1.28
C PHE A 42 -2.02 1.85 0.70
N CYS A 43 -2.40 2.87 1.48
CA CYS A 43 -2.26 4.27 1.09
C CYS A 43 -0.79 4.78 1.19
N PRO A 44 -0.46 5.94 0.60
CA PRO A 44 0.89 6.49 0.62
C PRO A 44 1.44 6.70 2.02
N ASP A 45 0.62 7.19 2.95
CA ASP A 45 1.03 7.47 4.32
C ASP A 45 1.37 6.20 5.09
N CYS A 46 0.56 5.14 4.95
CA CYS A 46 0.88 3.85 5.54
C CYS A 46 2.14 3.25 4.93
N LEU A 47 2.31 3.37 3.62
CA LEU A 47 3.48 2.85 2.92
C LEU A 47 4.76 3.61 3.26
N ARG A 48 4.71 4.94 3.41
CA ARG A 48 5.86 5.77 3.81
C ARG A 48 6.40 5.41 5.20
N LYS A 49 5.54 4.93 6.11
CA LYS A 49 5.97 4.45 7.44
C LYS A 49 6.79 3.15 7.39
N LEU A 50 6.87 2.50 6.22
CA LEU A 50 7.56 1.23 6.01
C LEU A 50 8.88 1.36 5.25
N ILE A 51 9.20 2.57 4.77
CA ILE A 51 10.45 2.91 4.07
C ILE A 51 11.52 3.25 5.10
#